data_AF-A7SDA5-F1
#
_entry.id   AF-A7SDA5-F1
#
_cell.length_a   1.000
_cell.length_b   1.000
_cell.length_c   1.000
_cell.angle_alpha   90.00
_cell.angle_beta   90.00
_cell.angle_gamma   90.00
#
_symmetry.space_group_name_H-M   'P 1'
#
loop_
_entity.id
_entity.type
_entity.pdbx_description
1 polymer ?
#
loop_
_entity_poly.entity_id
_entity_poly.type
_entity_poly.pdbx_seq_one_letter_code
_entity_poly.pdbx_strand_id
1 'polypeptide(L)'
;MCLFLLVEYHIISNYSVSYSNVFFLLVEYHIISNYSVIEYHIIRNSDVSYSNVFFLLVEYHIISNYSVSYSNVFFLLVEYHIISNYSVSYSNVFFLLVEYHIISNSDVCYSNVFFFIS
;
A
#
# COMPACT_ATOMS: atom_id res chain seq x y z
N MET A 1 11.99 -16.90 10.34
CA MET A 1 10.57 -16.53 10.31
C MET A 1 10.44 -15.21 11.06
N CYS A 2 10.33 -14.09 10.34
CA CYS A 2 9.99 -12.82 11.00
C CYS A 2 8.52 -12.90 11.39
N LEU A 3 8.27 -12.93 12.70
CA LEU A 3 6.92 -12.96 13.26
C LEU A 3 6.20 -11.61 13.07
N PHE A 4 6.96 -10.51 13.00
CA PHE A 4 6.44 -9.14 12.89
C PHE A 4 7.48 -8.24 12.22
N LEU A 5 7.06 -7.43 11.24
CA LEU A 5 7.86 -6.38 10.61
C LEU A 5 7.05 -5.08 10.55
N LEU A 6 7.65 -3.99 11.02
CA LEU A 6 7.12 -2.63 10.93
C LEU A 6 8.06 -1.81 10.07
N VAL A 7 7.51 -1.13 9.06
CA VAL A 7 8.27 -0.29 8.14
C VAL A 7 7.58 1.04 7.97
N GLU A 8 8.33 2.12 8.19
CA GLU A 8 7.88 3.49 8.02
C GLU A 8 8.67 4.19 6.92
N TYR A 9 7.95 4.92 6.09
CA TYR A 9 8.51 5.63 4.95
C TYR A 9 7.99 7.07 4.91
N HIS A 10 8.89 8.03 4.69
CA HIS A 10 8.57 9.46 4.79
C HIS A 10 8.59 10.20 3.45
N ILE A 11 9.76 10.34 2.83
CA ILE A 11 9.91 10.98 1.51
C ILE A 11 10.67 10.02 0.61
N ILE A 12 9.99 9.54 -0.43
CA ILE A 12 10.60 8.59 -1.37
C ILE A 12 10.11 8.89 -2.78
N SER A 13 11.07 8.85 -3.69
CA SER A 13 10.82 9.01 -5.12
C SER A 13 11.67 8.00 -5.87
N ASN A 14 11.13 7.47 -6.97
CA ASN A 14 11.84 6.56 -7.88
C ASN A 14 12.42 5.34 -7.15
N TYR A 15 11.55 4.52 -6.55
CA TYR A 15 11.97 3.33 -5.82
C TYR A 15 11.10 2.12 -6.16
N SER A 16 11.69 0.94 -5.98
CA SER A 16 11.00 -0.34 -6.09
C SER A 16 11.25 -1.17 -4.84
N VAL A 17 10.20 -1.66 -4.20
CA VAL A 17 10.31 -2.49 -2.98
C VAL A 17 9.48 -3.77 -3.14
N SER A 18 10.00 -4.88 -2.64
CA SER A 18 9.32 -6.18 -2.65
C SER A 18 9.37 -6.82 -1.26
N TYR A 19 8.20 -7.18 -0.73
CA TYR A 19 8.06 -7.96 0.50
C TYR A 19 7.60 -9.38 0.17
N SER A 20 8.29 -10.37 0.70
CA SER A 20 8.02 -11.78 0.43
C SER A 20 8.09 -12.64 1.69
N ASN A 21 7.18 -13.61 1.81
CA ASN A 21 7.17 -14.63 2.87
C ASN A 21 7.11 -14.01 4.28
N VAL A 22 6.13 -13.13 4.49
CA VAL A 22 5.97 -12.38 5.75
C VAL A 22 4.72 -12.85 6.48
N PHE A 23 4.82 -13.04 7.80
CA PHE A 23 3.66 -13.45 8.61
C PHE A 23 2.79 -12.24 8.98
N PHE A 24 3.39 -11.19 9.53
CA PHE A 24 2.71 -9.94 9.83
C PHE A 24 3.55 -8.76 9.34
N LEU A 25 2.93 -7.88 8.56
CA LEU A 25 3.55 -6.68 8.04
C LEU A 25 2.63 -5.48 8.24
N LEU A 26 3.16 -4.44 8.88
CA LEU A 26 2.55 -3.12 8.94
C LEU A 26 3.46 -2.16 8.18
N VAL A 27 2.90 -1.48 7.19
CA VAL A 27 3.61 -0.46 6.42
C VAL A 27 2.84 0.84 6.48
N GLU A 28 3.48 1.87 7.00
CA GLU A 28 2.93 3.20 7.09
C GLU A 28 3.76 4.15 6.24
N TYR A 29 3.10 4.82 5.30
CA TYR A 29 3.71 5.88 4.52
C TYR A 29 3.25 7.23 5.05
N HIS A 30 4.00 7.76 6.02
CA HIS A 30 3.62 8.89 6.87
C HIS A 30 4.32 10.23 6.60
N ILE A 31 3.59 11.29 6.96
CA ILE A 31 4.06 12.66 7.21
C ILE A 31 4.39 12.80 8.70
N ILE A 32 5.62 13.14 9.08
CA ILE A 32 5.90 13.62 10.44
C ILE A 32 5.77 15.15 10.41
N SER A 33 4.68 15.69 10.97
CA SER A 33 4.55 17.13 11.16
C SER A 33 5.20 17.55 12.47
N ASN A 34 6.39 18.17 12.38
CA ASN A 34 6.85 19.05 13.46
C ASN A 34 7.52 20.30 12.89
N TYR A 35 6.84 21.41 13.11
CA TYR A 35 7.26 22.81 12.95
C TYR A 35 7.58 23.30 11.52
N SER A 36 6.59 24.03 10.98
CA SER A 36 6.79 25.21 10.12
C SER A 36 7.66 25.07 8.88
N VAL A 37 7.30 24.16 7.96
CA VAL A 37 7.40 24.32 6.49
C VAL A 37 6.24 23.50 5.91
N ILE A 38 5.54 24.04 4.91
CA ILE A 38 4.55 23.27 4.13
C ILE A 38 5.34 22.22 3.32
N GLU A 39 5.58 21.06 3.92
CA GLU A 39 6.14 19.90 3.22
C GLU A 39 4.99 19.01 2.77
N TYR A 40 4.68 19.05 1.48
CA TYR A 40 3.89 18.00 0.86
C TYR A 40 4.78 16.75 0.81
N HIS A 41 4.60 15.80 1.73
CA HIS A 41 5.29 14.51 1.64
C HIS A 41 4.53 13.64 0.65
N ILE A 42 5.21 13.22 -0.42
CA ILE A 42 4.58 12.64 -1.60
C ILE A 42 5.40 11.41 -1.98
N ILE A 43 4.73 10.26 -2.09
CA ILE A 43 5.28 9.13 -2.83
C ILE A 43 5.15 9.42 -4.33
N ARG A 44 6.25 9.35 -5.06
CA ARG A 44 6.28 9.55 -6.52
C ARG A 44 6.98 8.42 -7.24
N ASN A 45 6.40 7.97 -8.36
CA ASN A 45 7.03 7.06 -9.30
C ASN A 45 7.60 5.83 -8.59
N SER A 46 6.74 4.99 -8.04
CA SER A 46 7.20 3.82 -7.30
C SER A 46 6.37 2.58 -7.55
N ASP A 47 7.07 1.46 -7.45
CA ASP A 47 6.54 0.13 -7.74
C ASP A 47 6.74 -0.75 -6.51
N VAL A 48 5.64 -1.23 -5.93
CA VAL A 48 5.69 -2.06 -4.72
C VAL A 48 5.01 -3.39 -4.93
N SER A 49 5.62 -4.45 -4.42
CA SER A 49 5.04 -5.81 -4.50
C SER A 49 5.02 -6.50 -3.14
N TYR A 50 3.90 -7.14 -2.83
CA TYR A 50 3.71 -7.98 -1.65
C TYR A 50 3.37 -9.40 -2.10
N SER A 51 4.08 -10.39 -1.57
CA SER A 51 3.93 -11.80 -1.93
C SER A 51 3.97 -12.73 -0.73
N ASN A 52 3.07 -13.71 -0.71
CA ASN A 52 2.98 -14.72 0.36
C ASN A 52 2.93 -14.07 1.75
N VAL A 53 1.93 -13.22 1.98
CA VAL A 53 1.75 -12.48 3.23
C VAL A 53 0.53 -12.99 3.97
N PHE A 54 0.65 -13.29 5.26
CA PHE A 54 -0.50 -13.77 6.02
C PHE A 54 -1.38 -12.62 6.51
N PHE A 55 -0.80 -11.57 7.10
CA PHE A 55 -1.51 -10.36 7.48
C PHE A 55 -0.75 -9.11 7.03
N LEU A 56 -1.45 -8.20 6.37
CA LEU A 56 -0.90 -6.95 5.85
C LEU A 56 -1.85 -5.79 6.15
N LEU A 57 -1.33 -4.76 6.82
CA LEU A 57 -1.97 -3.46 6.99
C LEU A 57 -1.10 -2.42 6.29
N VAL A 58 -1.71 -1.63 5.41
CA VAL A 58 -1.02 -0.53 4.73
C VAL A 58 -1.84 0.75 4.75
N GLU A 59 -1.21 1.84 5.18
CA GLU A 59 -1.79 3.18 5.09
C GLU A 59 -0.94 4.07 4.18
N TYR A 60 -1.61 4.75 3.24
CA TYR A 60 -0.97 5.70 2.36
C TYR A 60 -1.67 7.07 2.40
N HIS A 61 -0.92 8.13 2.70
CA HIS A 61 -1.50 9.48 2.75
C HIS A 61 -1.50 10.24 1.43
N ILE A 62 -0.34 10.44 0.79
CA ILE A 62 -0.26 11.20 -0.48
C ILE A 62 0.62 10.45 -1.47
N ILE A 63 0.00 10.00 -2.56
CA ILE A 63 0.67 9.22 -3.60
C ILE A 63 0.39 9.80 -5.00
N SER A 64 1.40 9.75 -5.86
CA SER A 64 1.28 10.03 -7.28
C SER A 64 2.13 9.09 -8.13
N ASN A 65 1.62 8.68 -9.30
CA ASN A 65 2.32 7.80 -10.24
C ASN A 65 2.84 6.52 -9.56
N TYR A 66 1.91 5.68 -9.08
CA TYR A 66 2.25 4.53 -8.25
C TYR A 66 1.69 3.24 -8.82
N SER A 67 2.49 2.17 -8.76
CA SER A 67 2.02 0.82 -9.05
C SER A 67 2.21 -0.07 -7.82
N VAL A 68 1.18 -0.86 -7.50
CA VAL A 68 1.29 -1.86 -6.44
C VAL A 68 0.61 -3.17 -6.81
N SER A 69 1.25 -4.27 -6.45
CA SER A 69 0.73 -5.62 -6.64
C SER A 69 0.73 -6.41 -5.34
N TYR A 70 -0.41 -7.00 -5.00
CA TYR A 70 -0.58 -7.90 -3.87
C TYR A 70 -0.85 -9.31 -4.38
N SER A 71 -0.06 -10.29 -3.95
CA SER A 71 -0.14 -11.68 -4.39
C SER A 71 -0.11 -12.65 -3.23
N ASN A 72 -1.01 -13.63 -3.23
CA ASN A 72 -1.12 -14.66 -2.17
C ASN A 72 -1.18 -14.04 -0.77
N VAL A 73 -2.19 -13.21 -0.52
CA VAL A 73 -2.39 -12.52 0.77
C VAL A 73 -3.60 -13.07 1.49
N PHE A 74 -3.46 -13.47 2.76
CA PHE A 74 -4.59 -14.03 3.51
C PHE A 74 -5.50 -12.94 4.07
N PHE A 75 -4.95 -11.91 4.71
CA PHE A 75 -5.71 -10.75 5.19
C PHE A 75 -5.02 -9.45 4.79
N LEU A 76 -5.76 -8.58 4.10
CA LEU A 76 -5.27 -7.29 3.61
C LEU A 76 -6.24 -6.16 3.99
N LEU A 77 -5.72 -5.18 4.73
CA LEU A 77 -6.37 -3.90 4.98
C LEU A 77 -5.53 -2.79 4.36
N VAL A 78 -6.16 -1.98 3.49
CA VAL A 78 -5.48 -0.83 2.88
C VAL A 78 -6.32 0.43 2.99
N GLU A 79 -5.69 1.51 3.46
CA GLU A 79 -6.28 2.83 3.52
C GLU A 79 -5.51 3.82 2.64
N TYR A 80 -6.25 4.59 1.88
CA TYR A 80 -5.74 5.46 0.83
C TYR A 80 -6.37 6.86 0.95
N HIS A 81 -5.58 7.87 1.33
CA HIS A 81 -6.10 9.23 1.54
C HIS A 81 -6.15 10.07 0.25
N ILE A 82 -5.00 10.46 -0.32
CA ILE A 82 -4.93 11.31 -1.53
C ILE A 82 -4.08 10.61 -2.58
N ILE A 83 -4.69 10.25 -3.72
CA ILE A 83 -4.01 9.48 -4.76
C ILE A 83 -4.27 10.03 -6.15
N SER A 84 -3.21 10.03 -6.96
CA SER A 84 -3.24 10.40 -8.38
C SER A 84 -2.47 9.42 -9.25
N ASN A 85 -3.02 9.07 -10.42
CA ASN A 85 -2.37 8.21 -11.44
C ASN A 85 -1.80 6.92 -10.83
N TYR A 86 -2.68 6.06 -10.31
CA TYR A 86 -2.24 4.82 -9.68
C TYR A 86 -2.77 3.58 -10.38
N SER A 87 -2.01 2.50 -10.27
CA SER A 87 -2.39 1.16 -10.71
C SER A 87 -2.24 0.17 -9.55
N VAL A 88 -3.30 -0.58 -9.26
CA VAL A 88 -3.29 -1.60 -8.20
C VAL A 88 -3.75 -2.93 -8.76
N SER A 89 -3.06 -4.00 -8.40
CA SER A 89 -3.46 -5.37 -8.72
C SER A 89 -3.51 -6.25 -7.47
N TYR A 90 -4.59 -7.01 -7.33
CA TYR A 90 -4.78 -7.99 -6.27
C TYR A 90 -4.93 -9.39 -6.88
N SER A 91 -4.11 -10.34 -6.44
CA SER A 91 -4.13 -11.73 -6.90
C SER A 91 -4.12 -12.70 -5.72
N ASN A 92 -5.07 -13.63 -5.69
CA ASN A 92 -5.20 -14.65 -4.63
C ASN A 92 -5.25 -14.00 -3.23
N VAL A 93 -6.24 -13.13 -3.02
CA VAL A 93 -6.45 -12.45 -1.73
C VAL A 93 -7.67 -13.05 -1.04
N PHE A 94 -7.50 -13.57 0.18
CA PHE A 94 -8.61 -14.22 0.88
C PHE A 94 -9.57 -13.21 1.51
N PHE A 95 -9.06 -12.23 2.26
CA PHE A 95 -9.83 -11.12 2.80
C PHE A 95 -9.20 -9.79 2.40
N LEU A 96 -10.00 -8.90 1.82
CA LEU A 96 -9.60 -7.58 1.37
C LEU A 96 -10.56 -6.51 1.91
N LEU A 97 -10.04 -5.54 2.66
CA LEU A 97 -10.72 -4.30 3.00
C LEU A 97 -9.92 -3.13 2.41
N VAL A 98 -10.57 -2.26 1.64
CA VAL A 98 -9.91 -1.10 1.03
C VAL A 98 -10.75 0.15 1.15
N GLU A 99 -10.23 1.18 1.80
CA GLU A 99 -10.89 2.48 1.88
C GLU A 99 -10.13 3.54 1.08
N TYR A 100 -10.88 4.38 0.36
CA TYR A 100 -10.34 5.49 -0.42
C TYR A 100 -11.05 6.80 -0.06
N HIS A 101 -10.28 7.87 0.15
CA HIS A 101 -10.84 9.20 0.42
C HIS A 101 -10.87 10.11 -0.82
N ILE A 102 -9.72 10.39 -1.43
CA ILE A 102 -9.59 11.27 -2.60
C ILE A 102 -8.78 10.55 -3.69
N ILE A 103 -9.43 10.24 -4.81
CA ILE A 103 -8.84 9.54 -5.96
C ILE A 103 -8.92 10.39 -7.23
N SER A 104 -7.83 10.37 -8.00
CA SER A 104 -7.82 10.79 -9.40
C SER A 104 -7.05 9.78 -10.25
N ASN A 105 -7.60 9.38 -11.40
CA ASN A 105 -7.00 8.42 -12.35
C ASN A 105 -6.47 7.13 -11.71
N SER A 106 -7.31 6.10 -11.72
CA SER A 106 -7.05 4.82 -11.07
C SER A 106 -7.36 3.64 -11.96
N ASP A 107 -6.43 2.69 -12.04
CA ASP A 107 -6.65 1.37 -12.63
C ASP A 107 -6.55 0.31 -11.54
N VAL A 108 -7.64 -0.42 -11.27
CA VAL A 108 -7.66 -1.46 -10.23
C VAL A 108 -8.09 -2.80 -10.83
N CYS A 109 -7.28 -3.83 -10.61
CA CYS A 109 -7.49 -5.18 -11.11
C CYS A 109 -7.57 -6.19 -9.97
N TYR A 110 -8.54 -7.10 -10.04
CA TYR A 110 -8.77 -8.15 -9.06
C TYR A 110 -8.76 -9.53 -9.73
N SER A 111 -8.04 -10.48 -9.12
CA SER A 111 -8.00 -11.88 -9.52
C SER A 111 -8.07 -12.75 -8.27
N ASN A 112 -9.08 -13.61 -8.17
CA ASN A 112 -9.28 -14.51 -7.03
C ASN A 112 -9.28 -13.77 -5.67
N VAL A 113 -10.20 -12.81 -5.53
CA VAL A 113 -10.49 -12.17 -4.23
C VAL A 113 -11.74 -12.83 -3.65
N PHE A 114 -11.61 -13.46 -2.48
CA PHE A 114 -12.68 -14.27 -1.91
C PHE A 114 -13.67 -13.46 -1.06
N PHE A 115 -13.18 -12.49 -0.30
CA PHE A 115 -14.00 -11.59 0.49
C PHE A 115 -13.49 -10.15 0.35
N PHE A 116 -14.39 -9.24 -0.02
CA PHE A 116 -14.06 -7.86 -0.37
C PHE A 116 -15.03 -6.88 0.31
N ILE A 117 -14.46 -5.87 0.98
CA ILE A 117 -15.14 -4.71 1.53
C ILE A 117 -14.43 -3.45 1.01
N SER A 118 -15.20 -2.44 0.60
CA SER A 118 -14.70 -1.12 0.21
C SER A 118 -15.64 0.01 0.60
#